data_AF-A0A820HLQ1-F1
#
_entry.id   AF-A0A820HLQ1-F1
#
_cell.length_a   1.000
_cell.length_b   1.000
_cell.length_c   1.000
_cell.angle_alpha   90.00
_cell.angle_beta   90.00
_cell.angle_gamma   90.00
#
_symmetry.space_group_name_H-M   'P 1'
#
loop_
_entity.id
_entity.type
_entity.pdbx_description
1 polymer ?
#
loop_
_entity_poly.entity_id
_entity_poly.type
_entity_poly.pdbx_seq_one_letter_code
_entity_poly.pdbx_strand_id
1 'polypeptide(L)'
;MPTNELVPGDIILIQMGDILPADCRFLTCEGLKINSVELTGETKPITVTVHCTSQILMESTNIGFYSSFVEQGMGEAIVIATGDNTILGKMSGTTTKDNFSDEITNLHREVNRFVLFVLVADIISIIILWITWLGWLNHSHPTFITLTGNILNSIGMIVSFLPVGLPSAITLVLVIVAKRMSQQRILGKSLQIVESFNSVSVITTDKTGTLTKNKLVVSEIFWDTDKEYKIIGDEEDRSFTNMIIPHKIRRLSVGSLHIPRHPTAKISPDVERSSVALNNQENRSRAEVFDDLILGAALCNNSKTRLVKDIQHKHNMIKINPEIHVMGDSVDIALYNLCVYEFRMEIDEICCLNPRLRSLPFNSENKFMITANRLESKRDTILMT
;
A
#
# COMPACT_ATOMS: atom_id res chain seq x y z
N MET A 1 31.33 -9.25 -12.97
CA MET A 1 31.69 -7.85 -13.33
C MET A 1 30.97 -6.92 -12.37
N PRO A 2 31.58 -5.81 -11.91
CA PRO A 2 30.89 -4.81 -11.12
C PRO A 2 29.70 -4.22 -11.89
N THR A 3 28.57 -4.00 -11.23
CA THR A 3 27.35 -3.47 -11.86
C THR A 3 27.57 -2.13 -12.57
N ASN A 4 28.47 -1.30 -12.03
CA ASN A 4 28.75 0.05 -12.55
C ASN A 4 29.51 0.06 -13.88
N GLU A 5 30.07 -1.07 -14.30
CA GLU A 5 30.79 -1.18 -15.57
C GLU A 5 29.88 -1.67 -16.70
N LEU A 6 28.64 -2.09 -16.38
CA LEU A 6 27.71 -2.68 -17.33
C LEU A 6 27.27 -1.66 -18.39
N VAL A 7 27.31 -2.05 -19.66
CA VAL A 7 26.92 -1.19 -20.78
C VAL A 7 25.83 -1.83 -21.65
N PRO A 8 25.03 -1.02 -22.37
CA PRO A 8 24.08 -1.54 -23.36
C PRO A 8 24.80 -2.42 -24.40
N GLY A 9 24.23 -3.60 -24.66
CA GLY A 9 24.81 -4.62 -25.54
C GLY A 9 25.48 -5.78 -24.80
N ASP A 10 25.78 -5.64 -23.51
CA ASP A 10 26.31 -6.74 -22.70
C ASP A 10 25.27 -7.85 -22.52
N ILE A 11 25.72 -9.11 -22.46
CA ILE A 11 24.87 -10.26 -22.16
C ILE A 11 25.09 -10.65 -20.71
N ILE A 12 24.00 -10.72 -19.96
CA ILE A 12 23.97 -11.11 -18.55
C ILE A 12 23.27 -12.46 -18.38
N LEU A 13 23.84 -13.26 -17.49
CA LEU A 13 23.25 -14.51 -17.00
C LEU A 13 22.49 -14.20 -15.72
N ILE A 14 21.26 -14.69 -15.62
CA ILE A 14 20.33 -14.36 -14.54
C ILE A 14 19.87 -15.66 -13.90
N GLN A 15 19.92 -15.73 -12.58
CA GLN A 15 19.52 -16.89 -11.79
C GLN A 15 18.55 -16.51 -10.66
N MET A 16 17.87 -17.51 -10.11
CA MET A 16 17.01 -17.35 -8.94
C MET A 16 17.76 -16.66 -7.80
N GLY A 17 17.15 -15.61 -7.25
CA GLY A 17 17.70 -14.80 -6.16
C GLY A 17 18.45 -13.55 -6.63
N ASP A 18 18.71 -13.41 -7.94
CA ASP A 18 19.36 -12.21 -8.48
C ASP A 18 18.39 -11.02 -8.53
N ILE A 19 18.96 -9.83 -8.49
CA ILE A 19 18.28 -8.57 -8.81
C ILE A 19 18.80 -8.11 -10.16
N LEU A 20 17.90 -7.73 -11.07
CA LEU A 20 18.30 -7.26 -12.40
C LEU A 20 19.15 -5.98 -12.29
N PRO A 21 20.41 -5.98 -12.78
CA PRO A 21 21.35 -4.86 -12.63
C PRO A 21 21.06 -3.71 -13.60
N ALA A 22 20.21 -3.92 -14.60
CA ALA A 22 19.88 -2.98 -15.65
C ALA A 22 18.55 -3.36 -16.32
N ASP A 23 18.03 -2.49 -17.18
CA ASP A 23 16.94 -2.88 -18.07
C ASP A 23 17.51 -3.80 -19.15
N CYS A 24 16.89 -4.96 -19.35
CA CYS A 24 17.38 -6.00 -20.23
C CYS A 24 16.26 -6.65 -21.05
N ARG A 25 16.60 -7.19 -22.22
CA ARG A 25 15.71 -8.00 -23.04
C ARG A 25 16.14 -9.46 -22.96
N PHE A 26 15.21 -10.34 -22.64
CA PHE A 26 15.51 -11.77 -22.51
C PHE A 26 15.76 -12.43 -23.86
N LEU A 27 16.83 -13.23 -23.93
CA LEU A 27 17.24 -14.04 -25.08
C LEU A 27 16.84 -15.50 -24.88
N THR A 28 17.02 -16.01 -23.66
CA THR A 28 16.62 -17.37 -23.26
C THR A 28 15.99 -17.31 -21.86
N CYS A 29 15.02 -18.19 -21.60
CA CYS A 29 14.37 -18.27 -20.30
C CYS A 29 13.93 -19.71 -20.01
N GLU A 30 14.28 -20.23 -18.84
CA GLU A 30 13.86 -21.54 -18.35
C GLU A 30 13.11 -21.36 -17.03
N GLY A 31 11.78 -21.42 -17.10
CA GLY A 31 10.90 -21.27 -15.93
C GLY A 31 11.05 -19.92 -15.21
N LEU A 32 11.56 -18.89 -15.91
CA LEU A 32 11.94 -17.62 -15.33
C LEU A 32 10.70 -16.81 -14.91
N LYS A 33 10.66 -16.44 -13.62
CA LYS A 33 9.64 -15.55 -13.06
C LYS A 33 10.31 -14.41 -12.31
N ILE A 34 9.85 -13.19 -12.60
CA ILE A 34 10.44 -11.97 -12.08
C ILE A 34 9.35 -11.14 -11.43
N ASN A 35 9.73 -10.47 -10.34
CA ASN A 35 8.86 -9.59 -9.59
C ASN A 35 9.38 -8.14 -9.67
N SER A 36 8.55 -7.25 -10.20
CA SER A 36 8.88 -5.83 -10.40
C SER A 36 8.06 -4.95 -9.45
N VAL A 37 7.99 -5.32 -8.16
CA VAL A 37 7.23 -4.58 -7.13
C VAL A 37 7.64 -3.12 -7.08
N GLU A 38 8.94 -2.82 -7.21
CA GLU A 38 9.45 -1.44 -7.12
C GLU A 38 8.94 -0.55 -8.26
N LEU A 39 8.61 -1.12 -9.42
CA LEU A 39 8.13 -0.39 -10.58
C LEU A 39 6.61 -0.39 -10.70
N THR A 40 5.96 -1.52 -10.37
CA THR A 40 4.53 -1.74 -10.61
C THR A 40 3.68 -1.63 -9.35
N GLY A 41 4.28 -1.72 -8.16
CA GLY A 41 3.57 -1.81 -6.88
C GLY A 41 2.89 -3.16 -6.63
N GLU A 42 2.86 -4.06 -7.62
CA GLU A 42 2.20 -5.35 -7.55
C GLU A 42 3.17 -6.44 -7.08
N THR A 43 2.70 -7.33 -6.21
CA THR A 43 3.53 -8.39 -5.58
C THR A 43 3.54 -9.69 -6.35
N LYS A 44 2.68 -9.84 -7.36
CA LYS A 44 2.55 -11.09 -8.11
C LYS A 44 3.69 -11.22 -9.13
N PRO A 45 4.47 -12.31 -9.10
CA PRO A 45 5.53 -12.53 -10.08
C PRO A 45 4.96 -12.76 -11.48
N ILE A 46 5.65 -12.23 -12.47
CA ILE A 46 5.30 -12.32 -13.89
C ILE A 46 6.21 -13.36 -14.54
N THR A 47 5.62 -14.22 -15.37
CA THR A 47 6.38 -15.21 -16.14
C THR A 47 7.02 -14.55 -17.35
N VAL A 48 8.32 -14.76 -17.52
CA VAL A 48 9.11 -14.16 -18.58
C VAL A 48 9.06 -15.02 -19.84
N THR A 49 9.08 -14.36 -21.00
CA THR A 49 9.12 -15.02 -22.32
C THR A 49 10.22 -14.40 -23.18
N VAL A 50 10.71 -15.11 -24.19
CA VAL A 50 11.68 -14.52 -25.16
C VAL A 50 10.96 -13.63 -26.18
N HIS A 51 9.76 -14.03 -26.58
CA HIS A 51 8.96 -13.31 -27.58
C HIS A 51 8.22 -12.12 -26.96
N CYS A 52 8.11 -11.06 -27.75
CA CYS A 52 7.36 -9.87 -27.40
C CYS A 52 5.87 -10.21 -27.29
N THR A 53 5.26 -9.88 -26.15
CA THR A 53 3.85 -10.17 -25.85
C THR A 53 2.95 -8.95 -25.95
N SER A 54 3.49 -7.74 -25.75
CA SER A 54 2.76 -6.47 -25.90
C SER A 54 3.63 -5.44 -26.61
N GLN A 55 2.99 -4.50 -27.33
CA GLN A 55 3.66 -3.33 -27.88
C GLN A 55 4.09 -2.33 -26.79
N ILE A 56 3.41 -2.37 -25.64
CA ILE A 56 3.72 -1.53 -24.50
C ILE A 56 4.89 -2.17 -23.74
N LEU A 57 5.99 -1.41 -23.63
CA LEU A 57 7.24 -1.86 -23.03
C LEU A 57 7.02 -2.46 -21.63
N MET A 58 6.24 -1.79 -20.77
CA MET A 58 5.97 -2.20 -19.39
C MET A 58 5.12 -3.46 -19.25
N GLU A 59 4.35 -3.82 -20.28
CA GLU A 59 3.51 -5.02 -20.27
C GLU A 59 4.18 -6.21 -20.94
N SER A 60 5.24 -5.96 -21.72
CA SER A 60 5.90 -7.01 -22.49
C SER A 60 6.77 -7.89 -21.58
N THR A 61 6.42 -9.16 -21.52
CA THR A 61 7.07 -10.18 -20.68
C THR A 61 8.47 -10.61 -21.15
N ASN A 62 8.97 -10.05 -22.24
CA ASN A 62 10.34 -10.27 -22.73
C ASN A 62 11.34 -9.19 -22.33
N ILE A 63 10.93 -8.27 -21.47
CA ILE A 63 11.75 -7.20 -20.94
C ILE A 63 11.78 -7.30 -19.43
N GLY A 64 12.98 -7.20 -18.86
CA GLY A 64 13.22 -7.10 -17.44
C GLY A 64 13.67 -5.68 -17.12
N PHE A 65 13.19 -5.15 -16.00
CA PHE A 65 13.52 -3.80 -15.56
C PHE A 65 14.53 -3.83 -14.43
N TYR A 66 15.38 -2.82 -14.39
CA TYR A 66 16.31 -2.57 -13.28
C TYR A 66 15.60 -2.69 -11.93
N SER A 67 16.26 -3.34 -10.97
CA SER A 67 15.73 -3.60 -9.61
C SER A 67 14.60 -4.62 -9.52
N SER A 68 14.27 -5.33 -10.60
CA SER A 68 13.33 -6.46 -10.52
C SER A 68 14.01 -7.69 -9.91
N PHE A 69 13.31 -8.38 -9.01
CA PHE A 69 13.83 -9.56 -8.29
C PHE A 69 13.46 -10.86 -9.03
N VAL A 70 14.42 -11.76 -9.18
CA VAL A 70 14.23 -13.04 -9.86
C VAL A 70 13.79 -14.08 -8.85
N GLU A 71 12.50 -14.40 -8.85
CA GLU A 71 11.94 -15.34 -7.87
C GLU A 71 12.21 -16.80 -8.21
N GLN A 72 12.20 -17.15 -9.51
CA GLN A 72 12.33 -18.54 -9.98
C GLN A 72 12.99 -18.57 -11.36
N GLY A 73 13.68 -19.67 -11.66
CA GLY A 73 14.22 -19.97 -12.99
C GLY A 73 15.59 -19.33 -13.28
N MET A 74 16.02 -19.47 -14.53
CA MET A 74 17.25 -18.87 -15.04
C MET A 74 17.10 -18.43 -16.51
N GLY A 75 17.99 -17.57 -16.98
CA GLY A 75 17.98 -17.14 -18.38
C GLY A 75 19.15 -16.23 -18.74
N GLU A 76 19.26 -15.93 -20.03
CA GLU A 76 20.20 -14.95 -20.58
C GLU A 76 19.43 -13.73 -21.06
N ALA A 77 19.98 -12.54 -20.84
CA ALA A 77 19.41 -11.30 -21.31
C ALA A 77 20.47 -10.36 -21.86
N ILE A 78 20.11 -9.56 -22.86
CA ILE A 78 20.93 -8.48 -23.37
C ILE A 78 20.54 -7.16 -22.70
N VAL A 79 21.52 -6.40 -22.23
CA VAL A 79 21.32 -5.10 -21.60
C VAL A 79 20.89 -4.08 -22.65
N ILE A 80 19.77 -3.40 -22.40
CA ILE A 80 19.22 -2.37 -23.29
C ILE A 80 19.40 -0.95 -22.75
N ALA A 81 19.39 -0.76 -21.43
CA ALA A 81 19.63 0.53 -20.79
C ALA A 81 20.22 0.36 -19.39
N THR A 82 21.11 1.28 -19.00
CA THR A 82 21.80 1.28 -17.71
C THR A 82 21.73 2.66 -17.03
N GLY A 83 21.87 2.70 -15.71
CA GLY A 83 21.87 3.94 -14.93
C GLY A 83 20.61 4.79 -15.13
N ASP A 84 20.80 6.10 -15.31
CA ASP A 84 19.73 7.09 -15.50
C ASP A 84 18.87 6.85 -16.76
N ASN A 85 19.35 6.03 -17.71
CA ASN A 85 18.61 5.71 -18.92
C ASN A 85 17.60 4.57 -18.75
N THR A 86 17.69 3.81 -17.64
CA THR A 86 16.68 2.81 -17.26
C THR A 86 15.33 3.47 -17.00
N ILE A 87 14.25 2.70 -17.03
CA ILE A 87 12.91 3.21 -16.72
C ILE A 87 12.87 3.79 -15.30
N LEU A 88 13.37 3.03 -14.32
CA LEU A 88 13.39 3.47 -12.93
C LEU A 88 14.35 4.66 -12.73
N GLY A 89 15.47 4.70 -13.44
CA GLY A 89 16.41 5.83 -13.44
C GLY A 89 15.81 7.11 -14.02
N LYS A 90 15.02 7.01 -15.09
CA LYS A 90 14.27 8.15 -15.65
C LYS A 90 13.21 8.65 -14.67
N MET A 91 12.49 7.74 -14.02
CA MET A 91 11.49 8.08 -12.99
C MET A 91 12.12 8.79 -11.79
N SER A 92 13.21 8.24 -11.23
CA SER A 92 13.91 8.85 -10.09
C SER A 92 14.55 10.20 -10.47
N GLY A 93 15.06 10.31 -11.70
CA GLY A 93 15.58 11.55 -12.26
C GLY A 93 14.53 12.66 -12.34
N THR A 94 13.28 12.34 -12.66
CA THR A 94 12.18 13.33 -12.64
C THR A 94 11.83 13.76 -11.22
N THR A 95 11.74 12.83 -10.25
CA THR A 95 11.43 13.17 -8.85
C THR A 95 12.50 14.00 -8.17
N THR A 96 13.77 13.82 -8.54
CA THR A 96 14.89 14.52 -7.88
C THR A 96 15.21 15.88 -8.50
N LYS A 97 14.88 16.09 -9.78
CA LYS A 97 15.10 17.38 -10.48
C LYS A 97 14.09 18.44 -10.08
N ASP A 98 12.88 18.03 -9.74
CA ASP A 98 11.89 18.92 -9.17
C ASP A 98 12.21 19.11 -7.68
N ASN A 99 12.99 20.15 -7.36
CA ASN A 99 13.20 20.60 -5.99
C ASN A 99 11.86 21.09 -5.40
N PHE A 100 10.98 20.15 -5.03
CA PHE A 100 9.72 20.40 -4.31
C PHE A 100 9.92 21.12 -2.97
N SER A 101 11.17 21.29 -2.52
CA SER A 101 11.53 22.04 -1.32
C SER A 101 11.48 23.57 -1.47
N ASP A 102 11.49 24.08 -2.70
CA ASP A 102 11.56 25.53 -2.95
C ASP A 102 10.20 26.16 -3.30
N GLU A 103 9.12 25.36 -3.37
CA GLU A 103 7.78 25.93 -3.50
C GLU A 103 7.37 26.62 -2.20
N ILE A 104 7.31 27.96 -2.25
CA ILE A 104 6.77 28.80 -1.19
C ILE A 104 5.34 28.32 -0.91
N THR A 105 5.09 27.88 0.32
CA THR A 105 3.78 27.40 0.71
C THR A 105 2.72 28.51 0.66
N ASN A 106 1.45 28.12 0.56
CA ASN A 106 0.33 29.06 0.44
C ASN A 106 0.25 30.05 1.62
N LEU A 107 0.48 29.59 2.85
CA LEU A 107 0.54 30.43 4.04
C LEU A 107 1.72 31.38 3.99
N HIS A 108 2.91 30.92 3.61
CA HIS A 108 4.06 31.83 3.47
C HIS A 108 3.79 32.91 2.43
N ARG A 109 3.12 32.58 1.33
CA ARG A 109 2.69 33.53 0.30
C ARG A 109 1.68 34.54 0.84
N GLU A 110 0.65 34.09 1.56
CA GLU A 110 -0.37 34.97 2.15
C GLU A 110 0.21 35.86 3.26
N VAL A 111 1.10 35.32 4.10
CA VAL A 111 1.82 36.10 5.12
C VAL A 111 2.66 37.18 4.46
N ASN A 112 3.40 36.85 3.39
CA ASN A 112 4.21 37.85 2.69
C ASN A 112 3.33 38.94 2.03
N ARG A 113 2.18 38.55 1.46
CA ARG A 113 1.20 39.50 0.92
C ARG A 113 0.63 40.42 2.00
N PHE A 114 0.33 39.89 3.18
CA PHE A 114 -0.11 40.66 4.32
C PHE A 114 0.96 41.63 4.83
N VAL A 115 2.21 41.16 4.97
CA VAL A 115 3.35 42.00 5.38
C VAL A 115 3.55 43.14 4.38
N LEU A 116 3.52 42.85 3.08
CA LEU A 116 3.63 43.86 2.03
C LEU A 116 2.48 44.88 2.09
N PHE A 117 1.25 44.43 2.32
CA PHE A 117 0.09 45.31 2.48
C PHE A 117 0.26 46.28 3.67
N VAL A 118 0.69 45.78 4.83
CA VAL A 118 0.93 46.61 6.03
C VAL A 118 2.05 47.62 5.79
N LEU A 119 3.15 47.20 5.16
CA LEU A 119 4.27 48.10 4.82
C LEU A 119 3.85 49.21 3.87
N VAL A 120 3.06 48.90 2.84
CA VAL A 120 2.55 49.90 1.91
C VAL A 120 1.61 50.90 2.62
N ALA A 121 0.70 50.41 3.47
CA ALA A 121 -0.20 51.26 4.24
C ALA A 121 0.54 52.18 5.23
N ASP A 122 1.59 51.67 5.87
CA ASP A 122 2.46 52.43 6.77
C ASP A 122 3.21 53.54 6.01
N ILE A 123 3.86 53.21 4.88
CA ILE A 123 4.55 54.20 4.04
C ILE A 123 3.59 55.29 3.57
N ILE A 124 2.39 54.94 3.11
CA ILE A 124 1.37 55.92 2.70
C ILE A 124 1.01 56.84 3.87
N SER A 125 0.83 56.29 5.06
CA SER A 125 0.50 57.07 6.27
C SER A 125 1.64 58.02 6.66
N ILE A 126 2.91 57.61 6.48
CA ILE A 126 4.08 58.47 6.70
C ILE A 126 4.08 59.60 5.69
N ILE A 127 3.86 59.30 4.41
CA ILE A 127 3.80 60.32 3.35
C ILE A 127 2.71 61.35 3.65
N ILE A 128 1.51 60.91 4.09
CA ILE A 128 0.42 61.82 4.47
C ILE A 128 0.82 62.70 5.65
N LEU A 129 1.49 62.13 6.66
CA LEU A 129 2.00 62.88 7.81
C LEU A 129 3.01 63.95 7.37
N TRP A 130 3.95 63.62 6.48
CA TRP A 130 4.92 64.57 5.94
C TRP A 130 4.25 65.67 5.11
N ILE A 131 3.30 65.34 4.23
CA ILE A 131 2.55 66.32 3.43
C ILE A 131 1.77 67.27 4.35
N THR A 132 1.11 66.75 5.37
CA THR A 132 0.31 67.57 6.32
C THR A 132 1.21 68.47 7.15
N TRP A 133 2.38 67.98 7.57
CA TRP A 133 3.35 68.76 8.32
C TRP A 133 3.96 69.89 7.48
N LEU A 134 4.46 69.58 6.27
CA LEU A 134 5.05 70.57 5.36
C LEU A 134 4.01 71.58 4.84
N GLY A 135 2.82 71.11 4.46
CA GLY A 135 1.81 71.91 3.77
C GLY A 135 0.96 72.80 4.67
N TRP A 136 0.77 72.42 5.94
CA TRP A 136 -0.11 73.16 6.85
C TRP A 136 0.50 73.38 8.23
N LEU A 137 0.90 72.31 8.91
CA LEU A 137 1.24 72.37 10.34
C LEU A 137 2.46 73.24 10.63
N ASN A 138 3.51 73.14 9.80
CA ASN A 138 4.72 73.95 9.95
C ASN A 138 4.48 75.45 9.69
N HIS A 139 3.53 75.78 8.81
CA HIS A 139 3.21 77.17 8.48
C HIS A 139 2.26 77.80 9.52
N SER A 140 1.20 77.08 9.91
CA SER A 140 0.16 77.59 10.82
C SER A 140 0.52 77.46 12.30
N HIS A 141 1.30 76.45 12.69
CA HIS A 141 1.63 76.16 14.09
C HIS A 141 3.10 75.69 14.27
N PRO A 142 4.09 76.58 14.06
CA PRO A 142 5.51 76.23 14.05
C PRO A 142 6.06 75.69 15.39
N THR A 143 5.37 75.92 16.51
CA THR A 143 5.75 75.39 17.83
C THR A 143 5.13 74.04 18.18
N PHE A 144 4.21 73.51 17.36
CA PHE A 144 3.47 72.28 17.68
C PHE A 144 4.30 71.01 17.43
N ILE A 145 4.93 70.87 16.26
CA ILE A 145 5.80 69.74 15.92
C ILE A 145 7.07 70.26 15.24
N THR A 146 8.23 70.07 15.88
CA THR A 146 9.55 70.37 15.31
C THR A 146 9.97 69.31 14.29
N LEU A 147 10.91 69.63 13.40
CA LEU A 147 11.45 68.68 12.41
C LEU A 147 11.95 67.38 13.08
N THR A 148 12.70 67.51 14.18
CA THR A 148 13.16 66.35 14.98
C THR A 148 11.98 65.55 15.54
N GLY A 149 10.93 66.22 16.01
CA GLY A 149 9.70 65.58 16.47
C GLY A 149 8.98 64.82 15.34
N ASN A 150 8.93 65.39 14.13
CA ASN A 150 8.30 64.75 12.98
C ASN A 150 9.06 63.49 12.52
N ILE A 151 10.39 63.54 12.57
CA ILE A 151 11.26 62.38 12.29
C ILE A 151 11.06 61.30 13.36
N LEU A 152 11.04 61.66 14.65
CA LEU A 152 10.78 60.73 15.74
C LEU A 152 9.40 60.06 15.62
N ASN A 153 8.37 60.83 15.27
CA ASN A 153 7.02 60.31 15.02
C ASN A 153 6.99 59.34 13.84
N SER A 154 7.71 59.64 12.75
CA SER A 154 7.82 58.77 11.57
C SER A 154 8.49 57.44 11.92
N ILE A 155 9.62 57.48 12.63
CA ILE A 155 10.33 56.26 13.09
C ILE A 155 9.44 55.46 14.05
N GLY A 156 8.74 56.14 14.97
CA GLY A 156 7.80 55.52 15.89
C GLY A 156 6.67 54.79 15.15
N MET A 157 6.19 55.34 14.05
CA MET A 157 5.14 54.74 13.23
C MET A 157 5.63 53.45 12.55
N ILE A 158 6.80 53.49 11.92
CA ILE A 158 7.44 52.31 11.30
C ILE A 158 7.59 51.17 12.30
N VAL A 159 8.14 51.47 13.49
CA VAL A 159 8.36 50.46 14.53
C VAL A 159 7.04 49.91 15.08
N SER A 160 5.99 50.73 15.14
CA SER A 160 4.68 50.33 15.67
C SER A 160 3.92 49.40 14.73
N PHE A 161 4.05 49.58 13.42
CA PHE A 161 3.30 48.80 12.42
C PHE A 161 4.05 47.57 11.90
N LEU A 162 5.36 47.45 12.15
CA LEU A 162 6.14 46.30 11.68
C LEU A 162 5.74 44.99 12.40
N PRO A 163 5.21 43.97 11.69
CA PRO A 163 4.67 42.76 12.30
C PRO A 163 5.76 41.73 12.62
N VAL A 164 6.76 42.10 13.42
CA VAL A 164 7.93 41.25 13.73
C VAL A 164 7.55 39.94 14.43
N GLY A 165 6.46 39.94 15.20
CA GLY A 165 5.99 38.75 15.94
C GLY A 165 5.24 37.72 15.09
N LEU A 166 4.72 38.11 13.92
CA LEU A 166 3.80 37.26 13.14
C LEU A 166 4.47 35.98 12.62
N PRO A 167 5.66 36.01 11.97
CA PRO A 167 6.31 34.79 11.48
C PRO A 167 6.70 33.82 12.61
N SER A 168 7.10 34.36 13.76
CA SER A 168 7.47 33.59 14.94
C SER A 168 6.25 32.87 15.54
N ALA A 169 5.13 33.59 15.69
CA ALA A 169 3.88 33.02 16.19
C ALA A 169 3.37 31.87 15.30
N ILE A 170 3.40 32.06 13.97
CA ILE A 170 2.97 31.04 13.01
C ILE A 170 3.84 29.77 13.13
N THR A 171 5.16 29.94 13.22
CA THR A 171 6.09 28.82 13.38
C THR A 171 5.80 28.05 14.66
N LEU A 172 5.58 28.75 15.78
CA LEU A 172 5.24 28.14 17.06
C LEU A 172 3.94 27.33 16.98
N VAL A 173 2.91 27.88 16.34
CA VAL A 173 1.64 27.17 16.12
C VAL A 173 1.86 25.91 15.27
N LEU A 174 2.61 25.99 14.17
CA LEU A 174 2.94 24.84 13.32
C LEU A 174 3.71 23.76 14.09
N VAL A 175 4.65 24.13 14.97
CA VAL A 175 5.37 23.18 15.84
C VAL A 175 4.41 22.45 16.79
N ILE A 176 3.46 23.17 17.39
CA ILE A 176 2.45 22.54 18.28
C ILE A 176 1.60 21.54 17.49
N VAL A 177 1.17 21.90 16.28
CA VAL A 177 0.39 21.01 15.40
C VAL A 177 1.22 19.79 15.01
N ALA A 178 2.47 19.97 14.58
CA ALA A 178 3.39 18.87 14.24
C ALA A 178 3.58 17.90 15.41
N LYS A 179 3.71 18.42 16.64
CA LYS A 179 3.80 17.61 17.86
C LYS A 179 2.53 16.81 18.11
N ARG A 180 1.35 17.40 17.92
CA ARG A 180 0.06 16.69 18.03
C ARG A 180 -0.11 15.62 16.95
N MET A 181 0.31 15.88 15.72
CA MET A 181 0.32 14.89 14.63
C MET A 181 1.24 13.71 14.96
N SER A 182 2.43 13.97 15.49
CA SER A 182 3.39 12.93 15.92
C SER A 182 2.81 12.01 17.01
N GLN A 183 2.05 12.57 17.95
CA GLN A 183 1.35 11.77 18.98
C GLN A 183 0.30 10.81 18.37
N GLN A 184 -0.24 11.13 17.19
CA GLN A 184 -1.15 10.27 16.42
C GLN A 184 -0.42 9.38 15.39
N ARG A 185 0.91 9.20 15.54
CA ARG A 185 1.77 8.43 14.64
C ARG A 185 1.87 8.98 13.21
N ILE A 186 1.61 10.27 13.02
CA ILE A 186 1.82 10.97 11.75
C ILE A 186 3.14 11.74 11.85
N LEU A 187 4.14 11.34 11.06
CA LEU A 187 5.46 11.98 11.06
C LEU A 187 5.61 12.88 9.83
N GLY A 188 5.47 14.19 10.02
CA GLY A 188 5.83 15.19 9.01
C GLY A 188 7.34 15.40 8.96
N LYS A 189 7.95 15.28 7.77
CA LYS A 189 9.40 15.51 7.58
C LYS A 189 9.77 17.00 7.65
N SER A 190 8.82 17.90 7.43
CA SER A 190 9.00 19.36 7.50
C SER A 190 7.72 20.05 8.01
N LEU A 191 7.85 21.27 8.52
CA LEU A 191 6.70 22.08 8.96
C LEU A 191 5.81 22.51 7.79
N GLN A 192 6.38 22.67 6.60
CA GLN A 192 5.66 23.01 5.36
C GLN A 192 4.61 21.95 4.99
N ILE A 193 4.88 20.67 5.27
CA ILE A 193 3.92 19.58 5.03
C ILE A 193 2.68 19.72 5.90
N VAL A 194 2.87 20.12 7.16
CA VAL A 194 1.78 20.31 8.13
C VAL A 194 0.81 21.39 7.65
N GLU A 195 1.36 22.46 7.08
CA GLU A 195 0.57 23.53 6.46
C GLU A 195 -0.11 23.08 5.17
N SER A 196 0.64 22.43 4.26
CA SER A 196 0.11 21.97 2.98
C SER A 196 -1.11 21.07 3.18
N PHE A 197 -1.08 20.21 4.21
CA PHE A 197 -2.19 19.34 4.59
C PHE A 197 -3.50 20.09 4.89
N ASN A 198 -3.42 21.32 5.41
CA ASN A 198 -4.59 22.17 5.67
C ASN A 198 -5.25 22.71 4.38
N SER A 199 -4.52 22.70 3.26
CA SER A 199 -4.97 23.24 1.98
C SER A 199 -5.20 22.17 0.90
N VAL A 200 -5.20 20.89 1.29
CA VAL A 200 -5.43 19.78 0.37
C VAL A 200 -6.87 19.83 -0.14
N SER A 201 -7.02 19.97 -1.45
CA SER A 201 -8.31 19.91 -2.15
C SER A 201 -8.50 18.60 -2.91
N VAL A 202 -7.41 17.96 -3.32
CA VAL A 202 -7.40 16.70 -4.07
C VAL A 202 -6.43 15.74 -3.40
N ILE A 203 -6.91 14.52 -3.11
CA ILE A 203 -6.09 13.43 -2.59
C ILE A 203 -5.94 12.39 -3.70
N THR A 204 -4.72 12.23 -4.21
CA THR A 204 -4.35 11.13 -5.09
C THR A 204 -3.75 10.01 -4.23
N THR A 205 -4.42 8.87 -4.14
CA THR A 205 -3.91 7.72 -3.36
C THR A 205 -3.55 6.57 -4.27
N ASP A 206 -2.44 5.92 -3.97
CA ASP A 206 -2.15 4.60 -4.53
C ASP A 206 -3.12 3.55 -3.95
N LYS A 207 -3.38 2.48 -4.69
CA LYS A 207 -4.26 1.39 -4.26
C LYS A 207 -3.48 0.35 -3.46
N THR A 208 -2.40 -0.16 -4.01
CA THR A 208 -1.70 -1.33 -3.48
C THR A 208 -0.78 -0.88 -2.34
N GLY A 209 -0.95 -1.44 -1.14
CA GLY A 209 -0.18 -1.04 0.05
C GLY A 209 -0.60 0.28 0.72
N THR A 210 -1.46 1.07 0.10
CA THR A 210 -2.02 2.31 0.68
C THR A 210 -3.51 2.16 1.03
N LEU A 211 -4.40 2.01 0.05
CA LEU A 211 -5.82 1.73 0.31
C LEU A 211 -6.05 0.27 0.72
N THR A 212 -5.25 -0.63 0.16
CA THR A 212 -5.32 -2.07 0.41
C THR A 212 -4.13 -2.53 1.27
N LYS A 213 -4.31 -3.61 2.03
CA LYS A 213 -3.25 -4.16 2.91
C LYS A 213 -2.16 -4.93 2.15
N ASN A 214 -2.17 -4.92 0.81
CA ASN A 214 -1.30 -5.74 -0.06
C ASN A 214 -1.23 -7.21 0.40
N LYS A 215 -2.39 -7.76 0.78
CA LYS A 215 -2.57 -9.15 1.20
C LYS A 215 -3.82 -9.69 0.54
N LEU A 216 -3.69 -10.84 -0.12
CA LEU A 216 -4.82 -11.53 -0.73
C LEU A 216 -5.69 -12.12 0.38
N VAL A 217 -7.00 -11.90 0.28
CA VAL A 217 -8.01 -12.39 1.24
C VAL A 217 -9.17 -12.95 0.44
N VAL A 218 -9.74 -14.06 0.92
CA VAL A 218 -10.95 -14.64 0.32
C VAL A 218 -12.13 -13.72 0.64
N SER A 219 -12.79 -13.20 -0.40
CA SER A 219 -13.95 -12.31 -0.23
C SER A 219 -15.25 -13.09 -0.13
N GLU A 220 -15.41 -14.13 -0.94
CA GLU A 220 -16.69 -14.80 -1.14
C GLU A 220 -16.50 -16.29 -1.35
N ILE A 221 -17.40 -17.06 -0.73
CA ILE A 221 -17.46 -18.51 -0.88
C ILE A 221 -18.81 -18.85 -1.48
N PHE A 222 -18.77 -19.64 -2.54
CA PHE A 222 -19.93 -20.11 -3.28
C PHE A 222 -19.99 -21.62 -3.18
N TRP A 223 -21.15 -22.16 -2.79
CA TRP A 223 -21.42 -23.59 -2.80
C TRP A 223 -22.84 -23.85 -3.27
N ASP A 224 -23.00 -24.88 -4.11
CA ASP A 224 -24.29 -25.27 -4.66
C ASP A 224 -24.95 -26.34 -3.79
N THR A 225 -26.27 -26.35 -3.78
CA THR A 225 -27.09 -27.39 -3.16
C THR A 225 -28.21 -27.76 -4.13
N ASP A 226 -28.12 -28.94 -4.75
CA ASP A 226 -28.97 -29.45 -5.84
C ASP A 226 -30.48 -29.11 -5.72
N LYS A 227 -30.96 -28.00 -6.32
CA LYS A 227 -32.35 -27.80 -6.84
C LYS A 227 -32.43 -26.57 -7.78
N GLU A 228 -33.16 -26.69 -8.90
CA GLU A 228 -33.44 -25.62 -9.89
C GLU A 228 -34.35 -24.50 -9.36
N TYR A 229 -34.03 -23.20 -9.57
CA TYR A 229 -34.97 -22.09 -9.28
C TYR A 229 -34.76 -20.77 -10.06
N LYS A 230 -35.90 -20.07 -10.27
CA LYS A 230 -36.13 -18.76 -10.89
C LYS A 230 -35.62 -17.58 -10.05
N ILE A 231 -34.94 -16.62 -10.67
CA ILE A 231 -34.44 -15.38 -10.07
C ILE A 231 -35.50 -14.29 -10.24
N ILE A 232 -35.96 -13.69 -9.13
CA ILE A 232 -36.64 -12.39 -9.14
C ILE A 232 -35.55 -11.42 -8.66
N GLY A 233 -35.09 -10.54 -9.55
CA GLY A 233 -34.08 -9.53 -9.23
C GLY A 233 -34.75 -8.26 -8.75
N ASP A 234 -34.25 -7.70 -7.66
CA ASP A 234 -34.44 -6.28 -7.33
C ASP A 234 -33.51 -5.43 -8.20
N GLU A 235 -33.98 -4.26 -8.61
CA GLU A 235 -33.53 -3.53 -9.80
C GLU A 235 -32.22 -2.71 -9.67
N GLU A 236 -31.47 -2.73 -8.56
CA GLU A 236 -30.51 -1.64 -8.31
C GLU A 236 -29.01 -1.87 -8.62
N ASP A 237 -28.53 -3.06 -9.01
CA ASP A 237 -27.10 -3.28 -9.31
C ASP A 237 -26.82 -3.92 -10.69
N ARG A 238 -27.29 -3.27 -11.77
CA ARG A 238 -27.12 -3.73 -13.16
C ARG A 238 -25.94 -3.08 -13.91
N SER A 239 -24.70 -3.12 -13.41
CA SER A 239 -23.57 -2.63 -14.22
C SER A 239 -22.38 -3.56 -14.45
N PHE A 240 -22.26 -4.72 -13.78
CA PHE A 240 -21.08 -5.59 -14.01
C PHE A 240 -21.30 -7.11 -14.18
N THR A 241 -22.54 -7.58 -14.24
CA THR A 241 -22.84 -9.03 -14.35
C THR A 241 -23.62 -9.37 -15.62
N ASN A 242 -23.08 -9.02 -16.78
CA ASN A 242 -23.53 -9.60 -18.06
C ASN A 242 -22.66 -10.81 -18.44
N MET A 243 -22.53 -11.76 -17.51
CA MET A 243 -22.23 -13.14 -17.85
C MET A 243 -23.39 -14.00 -17.36
N ILE A 244 -24.12 -14.57 -18.31
CA ILE A 244 -25.30 -15.41 -18.10
C ILE A 244 -24.87 -16.63 -17.29
N ILE A 245 -25.19 -16.65 -15.99
CA ILE A 245 -25.07 -17.85 -15.14
C ILE A 245 -26.45 -18.09 -14.51
N PRO A 246 -27.24 -19.06 -15.03
CA PRO A 246 -28.60 -19.29 -14.58
C PRO A 246 -28.65 -20.26 -13.40
N HIS A 247 -28.07 -19.93 -12.24
CA HIS A 247 -28.17 -20.77 -11.03
C HIS A 247 -28.27 -19.91 -9.75
N LYS A 248 -29.17 -20.25 -8.81
CA LYS A 248 -29.25 -19.59 -7.49
C LYS A 248 -28.14 -20.12 -6.58
N ILE A 249 -27.00 -19.44 -6.58
CA ILE A 249 -25.84 -19.78 -5.75
C ILE A 249 -26.02 -19.17 -4.35
N ARG A 250 -25.78 -19.95 -3.27
CA ARG A 250 -25.64 -19.37 -1.93
C ARG A 250 -24.27 -18.71 -1.82
N ARG A 251 -24.26 -17.45 -1.40
CA ARG A 251 -23.09 -16.58 -1.26
C ARG A 251 -22.85 -16.32 0.22
N LEU A 252 -21.73 -16.78 0.76
CA LEU A 252 -21.21 -16.25 2.03
C LEU A 252 -20.25 -15.12 1.71
N SER A 253 -20.64 -13.89 2.04
CA SER A 253 -19.71 -12.76 2.03
C SER A 253 -18.87 -12.84 3.29
N VAL A 254 -17.60 -13.18 3.13
CA VAL A 254 -16.60 -13.12 4.20
C VAL A 254 -16.16 -11.67 4.23
N GLY A 255 -16.86 -10.85 5.03
CA GLY A 255 -16.59 -9.41 5.11
C GLY A 255 -15.11 -9.14 5.34
N SER A 256 -14.62 -7.99 4.87
CA SER A 256 -13.20 -7.58 4.91
C SER A 256 -12.66 -7.49 6.35
N LEU A 257 -12.35 -8.64 6.98
CA LEU A 257 -12.00 -8.67 8.39
C LEU A 257 -10.50 -8.48 8.61
N HIS A 258 -10.24 -7.83 9.74
CA HIS A 258 -8.94 -7.45 10.22
C HIS A 258 -8.14 -8.71 10.59
N ILE A 259 -7.17 -9.12 9.76
CA ILE A 259 -6.14 -10.09 10.19
C ILE A 259 -5.57 -9.54 11.51
N PRO A 260 -5.75 -10.22 12.66
CA PRO A 260 -5.22 -9.73 13.92
C PRO A 260 -3.70 -9.65 13.81
N ARG A 261 -3.14 -8.52 14.26
CA ARG A 261 -1.69 -8.42 14.48
C ARG A 261 -1.37 -9.29 15.70
N HIS A 262 -0.69 -10.40 15.42
CA HIS A 262 -0.11 -11.39 16.35
C HIS A 262 -0.93 -12.65 16.67
N PRO A 263 -0.25 -13.82 16.73
CA PRO A 263 -0.77 -15.03 17.31
C PRO A 263 -0.59 -14.96 18.85
N THR A 264 -1.37 -14.13 19.54
CA THR A 264 -1.45 -14.26 21.00
C THR A 264 -2.49 -15.32 21.31
N ALA A 265 -1.99 -16.52 21.57
CA ALA A 265 -2.72 -17.58 22.22
C ALA A 265 -3.33 -17.09 23.54
N LYS A 266 -4.52 -17.64 23.81
CA LYS A 266 -5.42 -17.49 24.98
C LYS A 266 -6.42 -16.33 24.88
N ILE A 267 -7.69 -16.69 24.68
CA ILE A 267 -8.88 -16.22 25.44
C ILE A 267 -10.09 -17.13 25.09
N SER A 268 -10.67 -17.70 26.16
CA SER A 268 -12.01 -18.32 26.38
C SER A 268 -12.64 -19.31 25.36
N PRO A 269 -13.14 -20.48 25.82
CA PRO A 269 -13.76 -21.52 24.97
C PRO A 269 -15.24 -21.25 24.61
N ASP A 270 -15.77 -20.06 24.92
CA ASP A 270 -17.21 -19.78 24.77
C ASP A 270 -17.43 -18.67 23.75
N VAL A 271 -17.28 -19.00 22.47
CA VAL A 271 -17.98 -18.28 21.40
C VAL A 271 -18.72 -19.35 20.62
N GLU A 272 -20.02 -19.36 20.83
CA GLU A 272 -21.00 -20.23 20.18
C GLU A 272 -20.59 -20.46 18.72
N ARG A 273 -20.42 -21.73 18.36
CA ARG A 273 -20.67 -22.17 16.98
C ARG A 273 -21.96 -21.45 16.59
N SER A 274 -21.96 -20.65 15.54
CA SER A 274 -23.21 -20.21 14.90
C SER A 274 -23.84 -21.45 14.29
N SER A 275 -24.35 -22.33 15.16
CA SER A 275 -25.20 -23.44 14.85
C SER A 275 -26.48 -22.80 14.35
N VAL A 276 -26.51 -22.54 13.04
CA VAL A 276 -27.73 -22.52 12.27
C VAL A 276 -28.52 -23.73 12.75
N ALA A 277 -29.65 -23.50 13.42
CA ALA A 277 -30.41 -24.54 14.10
C ALA A 277 -30.70 -25.71 13.14
N LEU A 278 -30.00 -26.83 13.35
CA LEU A 278 -30.00 -28.03 12.53
C LEU A 278 -31.16 -28.95 12.94
N ASN A 279 -32.40 -28.57 12.62
CA ASN A 279 -33.58 -29.40 12.91
C ASN A 279 -34.20 -30.10 11.68
N ASN A 280 -33.59 -30.01 10.49
CA ASN A 280 -34.09 -30.67 9.27
C ASN A 280 -32.97 -31.47 8.57
N GLN A 281 -33.27 -32.68 8.08
CA GLN A 281 -32.35 -33.54 7.32
C GLN A 281 -31.73 -32.83 6.09
N GLU A 282 -32.49 -31.97 5.39
CA GLU A 282 -31.95 -31.15 4.28
C GLU A 282 -30.92 -30.10 4.75
N ASN A 283 -30.98 -29.61 5.99
CA ASN A 283 -29.98 -28.67 6.49
C ASN A 283 -28.69 -29.36 6.92
N ARG A 284 -28.74 -30.67 7.26
CA ARG A 284 -27.55 -31.48 7.54
C ARG A 284 -26.73 -31.74 6.28
N SER A 285 -27.36 -32.23 5.20
CA SER A 285 -26.64 -32.50 3.94
C SER A 285 -26.03 -31.22 3.34
N ARG A 286 -26.69 -30.07 3.53
CA ARG A 286 -26.17 -28.76 3.11
C ARG A 286 -25.01 -28.24 3.96
N ALA A 287 -24.95 -28.59 5.24
CA ALA A 287 -23.80 -28.30 6.09
C ALA A 287 -22.62 -29.22 5.74
N GLU A 288 -22.88 -30.48 5.41
CA GLU A 288 -21.86 -31.45 4.98
C GLU A 288 -21.11 -31.00 3.72
N VAL A 289 -21.81 -30.50 2.69
CA VAL A 289 -21.15 -29.99 1.46
C VAL A 289 -20.25 -28.78 1.75
N PHE A 290 -20.66 -27.92 2.68
CA PHE A 290 -19.86 -26.77 3.07
C PHE A 290 -18.63 -27.18 3.88
N ASP A 291 -18.79 -28.11 4.82
CA ASP A 291 -17.69 -28.65 5.62
C ASP A 291 -16.68 -29.39 4.73
N ASP A 292 -17.14 -30.14 3.73
CA ASP A 292 -16.29 -30.81 2.73
C ASP A 292 -15.52 -29.80 1.87
N LEU A 293 -16.13 -28.68 1.50
CA LEU A 293 -15.48 -27.60 0.76
C LEU A 293 -14.35 -26.96 1.58
N ILE A 294 -14.60 -26.65 2.85
CA ILE A 294 -13.60 -26.05 3.74
C ILE A 294 -12.49 -27.06 4.08
N LEU A 295 -12.84 -28.34 4.27
CA LEU A 295 -11.86 -29.42 4.44
C LEU A 295 -10.98 -29.58 3.20
N GLY A 296 -11.57 -29.52 2.01
CA GLY A 296 -10.85 -29.54 0.75
C GLY A 296 -9.89 -28.36 0.59
N ALA A 297 -10.33 -27.15 0.96
CA ALA A 297 -9.49 -25.95 0.95
C ALA A 297 -8.29 -26.04 1.91
N ALA A 298 -8.41 -26.77 3.03
CA ALA A 298 -7.29 -26.99 3.95
C ALA A 298 -6.34 -28.09 3.48
N LEU A 299 -6.86 -29.20 2.93
CA LEU A 299 -6.03 -30.34 2.50
C LEU A 299 -5.34 -30.09 1.15
N CYS A 300 -6.03 -29.42 0.22
CA CYS A 300 -5.51 -28.99 -1.08
C CYS A 300 -4.85 -27.60 -0.96
N ASN A 301 -3.86 -27.49 -0.08
CA ASN A 301 -3.10 -26.27 0.17
C ASN A 301 -1.61 -26.61 0.39
N ASN A 302 -0.68 -25.86 -0.19
CA ASN A 302 0.76 -26.10 -0.01
C ASN A 302 1.44 -25.13 0.96
N SER A 303 0.67 -24.24 1.60
CA SER A 303 1.20 -23.34 2.60
C SER A 303 1.78 -24.10 3.80
N LYS A 304 2.88 -23.59 4.33
CA LYS A 304 3.58 -24.15 5.49
C LYS A 304 3.83 -23.08 6.52
N THR A 305 3.65 -23.41 7.79
CA THR A 305 4.04 -22.53 8.89
C THR A 305 5.55 -22.64 9.13
N ARG A 306 6.24 -21.51 9.20
CA ARG A 306 7.64 -21.43 9.60
C ARG A 306 7.73 -20.50 10.81
N LEU A 307 8.40 -20.98 11.86
CA LEU A 307 8.75 -20.14 13.00
C LEU A 307 9.92 -19.23 12.58
N VAL A 308 9.62 -17.94 12.41
CA VAL A 308 10.63 -16.91 12.16
C VAL A 308 10.97 -16.28 13.50
N LYS A 309 12.27 -16.25 13.82
CA LYS A 309 12.77 -15.56 15.01
C LYS A 309 13.05 -14.11 14.62
N ASP A 310 12.09 -13.23 14.86
CA ASP A 310 12.30 -11.79 14.66
C ASP A 310 13.18 -11.26 15.80
N ILE A 311 14.41 -10.88 15.44
CA ILE A 311 15.33 -10.20 16.36
C ILE A 311 15.02 -8.70 16.29
N GLN A 312 14.17 -8.21 17.19
CA GLN A 312 13.96 -6.77 17.34
C GLN A 312 15.06 -6.15 18.21
N HIS A 313 15.93 -5.35 17.59
CA HIS A 313 16.85 -4.45 18.31
C HIS A 313 16.07 -3.25 18.86
N LYS A 314 15.48 -3.39 20.06
CA LYS A 314 15.07 -2.25 20.89
C LYS A 314 16.04 -2.15 22.07
N HIS A 315 16.60 -0.96 22.29
CA HIS A 315 17.57 -0.59 23.33
C HIS A 315 17.87 -1.68 24.38
N ASN A 316 19.06 -2.27 24.29
CA ASN A 316 19.70 -3.17 25.27
C ASN A 316 18.89 -4.37 25.81
N MET A 317 17.82 -4.82 25.15
CA MET A 317 17.12 -6.07 25.48
C MET A 317 16.74 -6.83 24.20
N ILE A 318 17.38 -7.98 23.95
CA ILE A 318 16.99 -8.90 22.87
C ILE A 318 15.69 -9.61 23.31
N LYS A 319 14.53 -9.12 22.88
CA LYS A 319 13.28 -9.88 22.95
C LYS A 319 13.12 -10.69 21.66
N ILE A 320 13.28 -12.00 21.76
CA ILE A 320 12.96 -12.94 20.69
C ILE A 320 11.47 -13.26 20.83
N ASN A 321 10.63 -12.63 20.01
CA ASN A 321 9.25 -13.06 19.84
C ASN A 321 9.22 -14.02 18.64
N PRO A 322 8.91 -15.32 18.84
CA PRO A 322 8.69 -16.21 17.71
C PRO A 322 7.39 -15.80 17.01
N GLU A 323 7.49 -15.33 15.77
CA GLU A 323 6.32 -15.08 14.93
C GLU A 323 6.13 -16.25 13.97
N ILE A 324 4.89 -16.76 13.88
CA ILE A 324 4.52 -17.81 12.94
C ILE A 324 4.29 -17.13 11.60
N HIS A 325 5.18 -17.36 10.64
CA HIS A 325 5.02 -16.88 9.27
C HIS A 325 4.52 -18.00 8.38
N VAL A 326 3.42 -17.78 7.67
CA VAL A 326 2.90 -18.73 6.67
C VAL A 326 3.65 -18.50 5.37
N MET A 327 4.26 -19.55 4.83
CA MET A 327 5.02 -19.54 3.57
C MET A 327 4.22 -20.27 2.50
N GLY A 328 4.09 -19.69 1.32
CA GLY A 328 3.37 -20.26 0.19
C GLY A 328 3.00 -19.18 -0.83
N ASP A 329 2.30 -19.57 -1.88
CA ASP A 329 1.73 -18.62 -2.83
C ASP A 329 0.66 -17.76 -2.15
N SER A 330 0.44 -16.52 -2.62
CA SER A 330 -0.51 -15.59 -1.99
C SER A 330 -1.94 -16.15 -1.90
N VAL A 331 -2.33 -17.02 -2.83
CA VAL A 331 -3.63 -17.71 -2.85
C VAL A 331 -3.71 -18.76 -1.75
N ASP A 332 -2.70 -19.63 -1.66
CA ASP A 332 -2.60 -20.66 -0.63
C ASP A 332 -2.58 -20.05 0.78
N ILE A 333 -1.86 -18.94 0.96
CA ILE A 333 -1.84 -18.18 2.22
C ILE A 333 -3.23 -17.61 2.54
N ALA A 334 -3.95 -17.09 1.54
CA ALA A 334 -5.30 -16.56 1.76
C ALA A 334 -6.29 -17.66 2.19
N LEU A 335 -6.24 -18.82 1.54
CA LEU A 335 -7.03 -20.00 1.91
C LEU A 335 -6.67 -20.53 3.30
N TYR A 336 -5.37 -20.59 3.61
CA TYR A 336 -4.89 -20.99 4.94
C TYR A 336 -5.45 -20.05 6.02
N ASN A 337 -5.33 -18.74 5.80
CA ASN A 337 -5.84 -17.73 6.73
C ASN A 337 -7.36 -17.81 6.89
N LEU A 338 -8.11 -18.08 5.83
CA LEU A 338 -9.55 -18.31 5.89
C LEU A 338 -9.86 -19.50 6.82
N CYS A 339 -9.24 -20.65 6.58
CA CYS A 339 -9.44 -21.87 7.36
C CYS A 339 -9.09 -21.70 8.84
N VAL A 340 -7.97 -21.04 9.16
CA VAL A 340 -7.51 -20.85 10.54
C VAL A 340 -8.26 -19.75 11.27
N TYR A 341 -8.46 -18.58 10.65
CA TYR A 341 -8.99 -17.42 11.37
C TYR A 341 -10.52 -17.34 11.34
N GLU A 342 -11.16 -17.65 10.21
CA GLU A 342 -12.63 -17.60 10.10
C GLU A 342 -13.27 -18.89 10.60
N PHE A 343 -12.73 -20.05 10.20
CA PHE A 343 -13.30 -21.36 10.56
C PHE A 343 -12.65 -22.03 11.77
N ARG A 344 -11.63 -21.40 12.38
CA ARG A 344 -10.91 -21.90 13.57
C ARG A 344 -10.40 -23.34 13.43
N MET A 345 -9.93 -23.70 12.23
CA MET A 345 -9.38 -25.02 11.97
C MET A 345 -7.91 -25.12 12.37
N GLU A 346 -7.54 -26.22 13.01
CA GLU A 346 -6.14 -26.60 13.25
C GLU A 346 -5.62 -27.40 12.05
N ILE A 347 -5.15 -26.69 11.02
CA ILE A 347 -4.74 -27.30 9.73
C ILE A 347 -3.66 -28.37 9.92
N ASP A 348 -2.71 -28.16 10.84
CA ASP A 348 -1.63 -29.13 11.11
C ASP A 348 -2.18 -30.45 11.66
N GLU A 349 -3.17 -30.40 12.57
CA GLU A 349 -3.85 -31.58 13.09
C GLU A 349 -4.68 -32.27 12.00
N ILE A 350 -5.45 -31.50 11.22
CA ILE A 350 -6.26 -32.02 10.10
C ILE A 350 -5.39 -32.73 9.06
N CYS A 351 -4.22 -32.17 8.73
CA CYS A 351 -3.26 -32.77 7.81
C CYS A 351 -2.61 -34.04 8.39
N CYS A 352 -2.41 -34.10 9.72
CA CYS A 352 -1.91 -35.30 10.39
C CYS A 352 -2.95 -36.43 10.40
N LEU A 353 -4.21 -36.11 10.65
CA LEU A 353 -5.32 -37.07 10.63
C LEU A 353 -5.62 -37.56 9.21
N ASN A 354 -5.45 -36.68 8.21
CA ASN A 354 -5.72 -36.98 6.80
C ASN A 354 -4.44 -36.88 5.94
N PRO A 355 -3.50 -37.84 6.08
CA PRO A 355 -2.21 -37.75 5.42
C PRO A 355 -2.35 -37.77 3.90
N ARG A 356 -1.60 -36.87 3.24
CA ARG A 356 -1.53 -36.74 1.79
C ARG A 356 -0.78 -37.94 1.19
N LEU A 357 -1.47 -38.75 0.40
CA LEU A 357 -0.93 -39.93 -0.29
C LEU A 357 -0.24 -39.56 -1.60
N ARG A 358 -0.84 -38.64 -2.35
CA ARG A 358 -0.31 -38.17 -3.64
C ARG A 358 -0.76 -36.73 -3.89
N SER A 359 0.05 -35.97 -4.62
CA SER A 359 -0.32 -34.63 -5.07
C SER A 359 0.13 -34.39 -6.50
N LEU A 360 -0.73 -33.73 -7.26
CA LEU A 360 -0.39 -33.08 -8.50
C LEU A 360 -0.30 -31.57 -8.21
N PRO A 361 0.91 -30.97 -8.19
CA PRO A 361 1.05 -29.54 -7.93
C PRO A 361 0.41 -28.72 -9.06
N PHE A 362 0.05 -27.48 -8.75
CA PHE A 362 -0.47 -26.55 -9.75
C PHE A 362 0.52 -26.39 -10.91
N ASN A 363 0.04 -26.58 -12.14
CA ASN A 363 0.79 -26.32 -13.36
C ASN A 363 -0.02 -25.37 -14.25
N SER A 364 0.65 -24.42 -14.92
CA SER A 364 0.06 -23.46 -15.85
C SER A 364 -0.67 -24.12 -17.04
N GLU A 365 -0.26 -25.33 -17.44
CA GLU A 365 -0.93 -26.10 -18.50
C GLU A 365 -2.28 -26.65 -18.02
N ASN A 366 -2.29 -27.28 -16.84
CA ASN A 366 -3.47 -27.96 -16.30
C ASN A 366 -4.44 -26.99 -15.60
N LYS A 367 -3.93 -25.90 -15.03
CA LYS A 367 -4.69 -24.87 -14.27
C LYS A 367 -5.47 -25.40 -13.06
N PHE A 368 -5.11 -26.57 -12.54
CA PHE A 368 -5.65 -27.13 -11.31
C PHE A 368 -4.54 -27.76 -10.47
N MET A 369 -4.81 -27.89 -9.18
CA MET A 369 -4.03 -28.67 -8.22
C MET A 369 -4.91 -29.80 -7.72
N ILE A 370 -4.34 -31.00 -7.51
CA ILE A 370 -5.08 -32.13 -6.93
C ILE A 370 -4.29 -32.71 -5.77
N THR A 371 -4.97 -32.98 -4.67
CA THR A 371 -4.42 -33.75 -3.55
C THR A 371 -5.29 -34.97 -3.25
N ALA A 372 -4.65 -36.12 -3.07
CA ALA A 372 -5.30 -37.35 -2.64
C ALA A 372 -4.92 -37.63 -1.19
N ASN A 373 -5.90 -37.60 -0.28
CA ASN A 373 -5.69 -37.75 1.15
C ASN A 373 -6.48 -38.96 1.67
N ARG A 374 -5.93 -39.64 2.68
CA ARG A 374 -6.63 -40.74 3.37
C ARG A 374 -7.57 -40.15 4.43
N LEU A 375 -8.86 -40.48 4.40
CA LEU A 375 -9.83 -40.05 5.42
C LEU A 375 -9.88 -41.04 6.60
N GLU A 376 -9.99 -40.52 7.81
CA GLU A 376 -10.10 -41.33 9.04
C GLU A 376 -11.51 -41.93 9.23
N SER A 377 -12.56 -41.23 8.76
CA SER A 377 -13.96 -41.53 9.06
C SER A 377 -14.50 -42.84 8.43
N LYS A 378 -13.87 -43.36 7.37
CA LYS A 378 -14.28 -44.61 6.71
C LYS A 378 -13.05 -45.34 6.21
N ARG A 379 -12.77 -46.53 6.75
CA ARG A 379 -11.77 -47.44 6.15
C ARG A 379 -12.15 -47.61 4.67
N ASP A 380 -11.23 -47.20 3.80
CA ASP A 380 -11.27 -47.23 2.32
C ASP A 380 -11.88 -46.04 1.56
N THR A 381 -12.02 -44.84 2.16
CA THR A 381 -12.41 -43.62 1.40
C THR A 381 -11.20 -42.70 1.14
N ILE A 382 -10.99 -42.35 -0.14
CA ILE A 382 -9.99 -41.37 -0.58
C ILE A 382 -10.72 -40.07 -0.91
N LEU A 383 -10.29 -38.96 -0.31
CA LEU A 383 -10.73 -37.64 -0.75
C LEU A 383 -9.80 -37.16 -1.86
N MET A 384 -10.35 -36.83 -3.02
CA MET A 384 -9.66 -36.05 -4.05
C MET A 384 -10.23 -34.65 -4.05
N THR A 385 -9.35 -33.68 -3.81
CA THR A 385 -9.66 -32.25 -3.73
C THR A 385 -8.82 -31.45 -4.69
#